data_AF-A0A7V9RTC3-F1
#
_entry.id   AF-A0A7V9RTC3-F1
#
_cell.length_a   1.000
_cell.length_b   1.000
_cell.length_c   1.000
_cell.angle_alpha   90.00
_cell.angle_beta   90.00
_cell.angle_gamma   90.00
#
_symmetry.space_group_name_H-M   'P 1'
#
loop_
_entity.id
_entity.type
_entity.pdbx_description
1 polymer ?
#
loop_
_entity_poly.entity_id
_entity_poly.type
_entity_poly.pdbx_seq_one_letter_code
_entity_poly.pdbx_strand_id
1 'polypeptide(L)'
;MRKIIVGSLIGSILLFGWQSLSWTALHIHDNAYQYTSSQETLLTTIQNNLPNEGQYILPSTPPNSSADAMDSLGRKMNGNPWAIITYHKSYEYNMVMPIIRGFLIALVCVLLVCLVIQKADKKTFLSIFGTVLTFGLVCFLFVWYNQHNWFHTPWTILKGELIDSIVGWSLCGLWLGWWYNRKKRIVVN
;
A
#
# COMPACT_ATOMS: atom_id res chain seq x y z
N MET A 1 27.87 0.32 -7.84
CA MET A 1 27.36 0.93 -6.59
C MET A 1 26.73 2.31 -6.78
N ARG A 2 27.40 3.32 -7.35
CA ARG A 2 26.80 4.67 -7.52
C ARG A 2 25.42 4.70 -8.20
N LYS A 3 25.21 3.87 -9.24
CA LYS A 3 23.91 3.79 -9.92
C LYS A 3 22.79 3.31 -8.98
N ILE A 4 23.08 2.33 -8.13
CA ILE A 4 22.13 1.79 -7.16
C ILE A 4 21.84 2.84 -6.09
N ILE A 5 22.87 3.40 -5.44
CA ILE A 5 22.69 4.34 -4.31
C ILE A 5 21.90 5.59 -4.71
N VAL A 6 22.29 6.25 -5.80
CA VAL A 6 21.59 7.47 -6.25
C VAL A 6 20.26 7.13 -6.91
N GLY A 7 20.19 5.99 -7.61
CA GLY A 7 18.96 5.49 -8.21
C GLY A 7 17.89 5.26 -7.14
N SER A 8 18.25 4.53 -6.08
CA SER A 8 17.35 4.22 -4.98
C SER A 8 16.94 5.44 -4.18
N LEU A 9 17.87 6.36 -3.88
CA LEU A 9 17.57 7.57 -3.12
C LEU A 9 16.58 8.49 -3.85
N ILE A 10 16.85 8.82 -5.11
CA ILE A 10 15.96 9.73 -5.85
C ILE A 10 14.67 9.02 -6.25
N GLY A 11 14.74 7.74 -6.62
CA GLY A 11 13.54 6.95 -6.90
C GLY A 11 12.62 6.82 -5.69
N SER A 12 13.17 6.69 -4.48
CA SER A 12 12.37 6.66 -3.25
C SER A 12 11.77 8.02 -2.90
N ILE A 13 12.49 9.12 -3.15
CA ILE A 13 11.93 10.48 -3.00
C ILE A 13 10.73 10.67 -3.94
N LEU A 14 10.84 10.23 -5.19
CA LEU A 14 9.74 10.34 -6.16
C LEU A 14 8.54 9.46 -5.76
N LEU A 15 8.80 8.20 -5.38
CA LEU A 15 7.75 7.27 -4.98
C LEU A 15 7.04 7.73 -3.71
N PHE A 16 7.79 8.05 -2.66
CA PHE A 16 7.24 8.55 -1.39
C PHE A 16 6.61 9.93 -1.54
N GLY A 17 7.20 10.80 -2.37
CA GLY A 17 6.66 12.13 -2.65
C GLY A 17 5.31 12.05 -3.36
N TRP A 18 5.17 11.16 -4.35
CA TRP A 18 3.87 10.90 -4.98
C TRP A 18 2.84 10.38 -3.97
N GLN A 19 3.20 9.35 -3.20
CA GLN A 19 2.31 8.78 -2.18
C GLN A 19 1.90 9.83 -1.14
N SER A 20 2.80 10.72 -0.74
CA SER A 20 2.46 11.80 0.21
C SER A 20 1.47 12.79 -0.42
N LEU A 21 1.71 13.20 -1.67
CA LEU A 21 0.85 14.14 -2.37
C LEU A 21 -0.54 13.55 -2.65
N SER A 22 -0.62 12.26 -3.01
CA SER A 22 -1.90 11.59 -3.29
C SER A 22 -2.83 11.60 -2.08
N TRP A 23 -2.27 11.39 -0.88
CA TRP A 23 -2.99 11.36 0.38
C TRP A 23 -3.27 12.73 1.01
N THR A 24 -2.46 13.75 0.74
CA THR A 24 -2.52 15.03 1.49
C THR A 24 -2.99 16.23 0.69
N ALA A 25 -2.68 16.29 -0.61
CA ALA A 25 -2.87 17.49 -1.42
C ALA A 25 -3.74 17.26 -2.66
N LEU A 26 -3.74 16.04 -3.21
CA LEU A 26 -4.46 15.70 -4.43
C LEU A 26 -5.84 15.08 -4.18
N HIS A 27 -6.19 14.81 -2.91
CA HIS A 27 -7.50 14.29 -2.51
C HIS A 27 -7.90 12.98 -3.22
N ILE A 28 -6.91 12.17 -3.63
CA ILE A 28 -7.13 10.92 -4.37
C ILE A 28 -7.82 9.87 -3.48
N HIS A 29 -7.57 9.96 -2.16
CA HIS A 29 -8.01 8.99 -1.17
C HIS A 29 -9.13 9.47 -0.24
N ASP A 30 -9.72 10.65 -0.49
CA ASP A 30 -10.75 11.23 0.41
C ASP A 30 -11.96 10.32 0.63
N ASN A 31 -12.31 9.51 -0.38
CA ASN A 31 -13.43 8.57 -0.30
C ASN A 31 -13.05 7.20 0.30
N ALA A 32 -11.80 7.02 0.75
CA ALA A 32 -11.33 5.79 1.36
C ALA A 32 -11.97 5.58 2.75
N TYR A 33 -12.20 6.67 3.49
CA TYR A 33 -12.78 6.64 4.83
C TYR A 33 -13.99 7.56 4.89
N GLN A 34 -15.14 7.02 5.29
CA GLN A 34 -16.40 7.76 5.33
C GLN A 34 -16.67 8.30 6.73
N TYR A 35 -17.19 9.53 6.78
CA TYR A 35 -17.71 10.14 8.00
C TYR A 35 -19.12 9.62 8.32
N THR A 36 -19.42 9.47 9.61
CA THR A 36 -20.78 9.24 10.11
C THR A 36 -21.01 10.07 11.37
N SER A 37 -22.19 10.70 11.47
CA SER A 37 -22.60 11.44 12.66
C SER A 37 -22.79 10.54 13.89
N SER A 38 -22.90 9.22 13.71
CA SER A 38 -23.06 8.25 14.79
C SER A 38 -21.73 7.73 15.37
N GLN A 39 -20.59 8.32 15.00
CA GLN A 39 -19.26 7.83 15.36
C GLN A 39 -19.05 7.67 16.87
N GLU A 40 -19.56 8.57 17.71
CA GLU A 40 -19.41 8.49 19.17
C GLU A 40 -20.14 7.27 19.76
N THR A 41 -21.38 7.04 19.31
CA THR A 41 -22.18 5.88 19.69
C THR A 41 -21.51 4.58 19.25
N LEU A 42 -20.99 4.54 18.01
CA LEU A 42 -20.29 3.38 17.47
C LEU A 42 -19.00 3.09 18.24
N LEU A 43 -18.17 4.11 18.49
CA LEU A 43 -16.93 3.96 19.24
C LEU A 43 -17.17 3.49 20.68
N THR A 44 -18.17 4.05 21.36
CA THR A 44 -18.55 3.63 22.72
C THR A 44 -19.00 2.17 22.73
N THR A 45 -19.81 1.77 21.74
CA THR A 45 -20.28 0.38 21.60
C THR A 45 -19.11 -0.57 21.36
N ILE A 46 -18.19 -0.21 20.45
CA ILE A 46 -17.01 -1.01 20.14
C ILE A 46 -16.11 -1.14 21.39
N GLN A 47 -15.82 -0.03 22.07
CA GLN A 47 -14.97 0.00 23.27
C GLN A 47 -15.52 -0.89 24.39
N ASN A 48 -16.84 -0.88 24.61
CA ASN A 48 -17.47 -1.67 25.67
C ASN A 48 -17.51 -3.18 25.35
N ASN A 49 -17.39 -3.57 24.09
CA ASN A 49 -17.58 -4.95 23.65
C ASN A 49 -16.30 -5.61 23.10
N LEU A 50 -15.25 -4.84 22.76
CA LEU A 50 -13.98 -5.38 22.29
C LEU A 50 -12.91 -5.28 23.39
N PRO A 51 -12.44 -6.41 23.95
CA PRO A 51 -11.54 -6.40 25.10
C PRO A 51 -10.09 -5.99 24.74
N ASN A 52 -9.68 -6.19 23.48
CA ASN A 52 -8.31 -6.02 23.02
C ASN A 52 -8.24 -5.24 21.71
N GLU A 53 -7.09 -4.66 21.42
CA GLU A 53 -6.80 -4.12 20.09
C GLU A 53 -6.65 -5.26 19.08
N GLY A 54 -6.94 -4.99 17.81
CA GLY A 54 -6.76 -5.97 16.75
C GLY A 54 -7.75 -5.83 15.60
N GLN A 55 -7.78 -6.87 14.76
CA GLN A 55 -8.68 -6.96 13.62
C GLN A 55 -9.80 -7.97 13.89
N TYR A 56 -11.03 -7.52 13.70
CA TYR A 56 -12.24 -8.30 13.99
C TYR A 56 -13.09 -8.39 12.73
N ILE A 57 -13.42 -9.61 12.29
CA ILE A 57 -14.45 -9.84 11.26
C ILE A 57 -15.73 -10.22 11.99
N LEU A 58 -16.83 -9.54 11.68
CA LEU A 58 -18.11 -9.69 12.38
C LEU A 58 -19.24 -9.97 11.37
N PRO A 59 -20.08 -11.00 11.59
CA PRO A 59 -19.94 -12.03 12.61
C PRO A 59 -18.78 -13.00 12.29
N SER A 60 -18.28 -13.70 13.32
CA SER A 60 -17.29 -14.79 13.20
C SER A 60 -17.59 -15.89 14.22
N THR A 61 -16.98 -17.06 14.04
CA THR A 61 -17.10 -18.19 14.98
C THR A 61 -16.03 -18.12 16.08
N PRO A 62 -16.27 -18.70 17.27
CA PRO A 62 -15.23 -18.87 18.28
C PRO A 62 -14.01 -19.62 17.75
N PRO A 63 -12.81 -19.41 18.33
CA PRO A 63 -11.64 -20.22 18.03
C PRO A 63 -11.93 -21.72 18.19
N ASN A 64 -11.38 -22.56 17.31
CA ASN A 64 -11.55 -24.02 17.30
C ASN A 64 -13.01 -24.50 17.07
N SER A 65 -13.85 -23.69 16.44
CA SER A 65 -15.19 -24.12 16.00
C SER A 65 -15.11 -25.23 14.94
N SER A 66 -16.14 -26.09 14.89
CA SER A 66 -16.24 -27.15 13.89
C SER A 66 -16.47 -26.60 12.47
N ALA A 67 -16.15 -27.41 11.46
CA ALA A 67 -16.44 -27.07 10.06
C ALA A 67 -17.93 -26.79 9.83
N ASP A 68 -18.81 -27.56 10.48
CA ASP A 68 -20.28 -27.36 10.40
C ASP A 68 -20.71 -26.00 10.97
N ALA A 69 -20.09 -25.55 12.07
CA ALA A 69 -20.39 -24.25 12.66
C ALA A 69 -19.93 -23.11 11.73
N MET A 70 -18.77 -23.26 11.08
CA MET A 70 -18.27 -22.29 10.10
C MET A 70 -19.18 -22.23 8.85
N ASP A 71 -19.59 -23.37 8.31
CA ASP A 71 -20.50 -23.45 7.16
C ASP A 71 -21.89 -22.87 7.49
N SER A 72 -22.42 -23.21 8.68
CA SER A 72 -23.69 -22.64 9.17
C SER A 72 -23.63 -21.12 9.27
N LEU A 73 -22.53 -20.56 9.81
CA LEU A 73 -22.33 -19.11 9.84
C LEU A 73 -22.25 -18.53 8.43
N GLY A 74 -21.49 -19.15 7.52
CA GLY A 74 -21.37 -18.70 6.13
C GLY A 74 -22.73 -18.59 5.43
N ARG A 75 -23.61 -19.59 5.61
CA ARG A 75 -24.97 -19.57 5.09
C ARG A 75 -25.82 -18.47 5.73
N LYS A 76 -25.70 -18.26 7.05
CA LYS A 76 -26.41 -17.20 7.78
C LYS A 76 -25.94 -15.80 7.37
N MET A 77 -24.66 -15.63 7.07
CA MET A 77 -24.10 -14.34 6.62
C MET A 77 -24.57 -13.95 5.23
N ASN A 78 -24.99 -14.91 4.39
CA ASN A 78 -25.44 -14.62 3.05
C ASN A 78 -26.63 -13.64 3.07
N GLY A 79 -26.48 -12.50 2.38
CA GLY A 79 -27.48 -11.43 2.34
C GLY A 79 -27.58 -10.57 3.61
N ASN A 80 -26.78 -10.83 4.64
CA ASN A 80 -26.79 -10.07 5.89
C ASN A 80 -25.57 -9.15 6.03
N PRO A 81 -25.67 -8.07 6.83
CA PRO A 81 -24.53 -7.18 7.08
C PRO A 81 -23.37 -7.89 7.76
N TRP A 82 -22.16 -7.47 7.40
CA TRP A 82 -20.92 -7.90 8.02
C TRP A 82 -19.92 -6.74 8.01
N ALA A 83 -18.90 -6.79 8.86
CA ALA A 83 -17.91 -5.73 8.99
C ALA A 83 -16.52 -6.28 9.34
N ILE A 84 -15.48 -5.54 8.95
CA ILE A 84 -14.12 -5.69 9.47
C ILE A 84 -13.80 -4.44 10.28
N ILE A 85 -13.40 -4.63 11.54
CA ILE A 85 -13.04 -3.55 12.46
C ILE A 85 -11.55 -3.68 12.78
N THR A 86 -10.78 -2.66 12.46
CA THR A 86 -9.41 -2.47 12.98
C THR A 86 -9.50 -1.56 14.20
N TYR A 87 -9.41 -2.14 15.40
CA TYR A 87 -9.65 -1.44 16.65
C TYR A 87 -8.36 -1.12 17.40
N HIS A 88 -8.26 0.12 17.86
CA HIS A 88 -7.22 0.63 18.73
C HIS A 88 -7.87 1.29 19.96
N LYS A 89 -7.33 1.06 21.15
CA LYS A 89 -7.85 1.59 22.42
C LYS A 89 -7.55 3.07 22.59
N SER A 90 -6.44 3.52 22.02
CA SER A 90 -6.01 4.91 22.11
C SER A 90 -5.38 5.36 20.81
N TYR A 91 -5.60 6.62 20.46
CA TYR A 91 -4.95 7.28 19.33
C TYR A 91 -3.78 8.12 19.83
N GLU A 92 -2.57 7.85 19.31
CA GLU A 92 -1.39 8.67 19.56
C GLU A 92 -1.17 9.63 18.39
N TYR A 93 -1.23 10.94 18.64
CA TYR A 93 -0.96 11.94 17.62
C TYR A 93 0.54 12.08 17.36
N ASN A 94 1.09 11.19 16.54
CA ASN A 94 2.49 11.20 16.12
C ASN A 94 2.60 10.94 14.61
N MET A 95 2.99 11.97 13.85
CA MET A 95 3.19 11.86 12.41
C MET A 95 4.65 11.67 11.99
N VAL A 96 5.61 11.99 12.88
CA VAL A 96 7.04 11.95 12.54
C VAL A 96 7.50 10.52 12.24
N MET A 97 7.14 9.58 13.11
CA MET A 97 7.61 8.19 12.95
C MET A 97 6.97 7.49 11.73
N PRO A 98 5.66 7.62 11.44
CA PRO A 98 5.07 7.12 10.19
C PRO A 98 5.74 7.68 8.92
N ILE A 99 6.06 8.98 8.87
CA ILE A 99 6.73 9.61 7.72
C ILE A 99 8.12 9.01 7.51
N ILE A 100 8.93 8.90 8.58
CA ILE A 100 10.26 8.30 8.50
C ILE A 100 10.17 6.85 8.02
N ARG A 101 9.28 6.05 8.62
CA ARG A 101 9.06 4.65 8.22
C ARG A 101 8.62 4.54 6.76
N GLY A 102 7.68 5.38 6.33
CA GLY A 102 7.20 5.42 4.94
C GLY A 102 8.32 5.69 3.94
N PHE A 103 9.18 6.67 4.22
CA PHE A 103 10.33 6.95 3.37
C PHE A 103 11.35 5.79 3.37
N LEU A 104 11.63 5.18 4.52
CA LEU A 104 12.55 4.04 4.61
C LEU A 104 12.01 2.81 3.87
N ILE A 105 10.70 2.56 3.93
CA ILE A 105 10.05 1.50 3.14
C ILE A 105 10.25 1.79 1.66
N ALA A 106 9.96 3.01 1.19
CA ALA A 106 10.18 3.38 -0.21
C ALA A 106 11.66 3.21 -0.62
N LEU A 107 12.59 3.61 0.24
CA LEU A 107 14.03 3.44 0.00
C LEU A 107 14.43 1.98 -0.16
N VAL A 108 13.97 1.10 0.73
CA VAL A 108 14.24 -0.34 0.65
C VAL A 108 13.61 -0.94 -0.60
N CYS A 109 12.34 -0.62 -0.90
CA CYS A 109 11.67 -1.12 -2.10
C CYS A 109 12.41 -0.73 -3.38
N VAL A 110 12.76 0.55 -3.54
CA VAL A 110 13.48 1.01 -4.75
C VAL A 110 14.91 0.47 -4.78
N LEU A 111 15.58 0.30 -3.63
CA LEU A 111 16.87 -0.37 -3.56
C LEU A 111 16.80 -1.80 -4.09
N LEU A 112 15.81 -2.59 -3.66
CA LEU A 112 15.60 -3.97 -4.14
C LEU A 112 15.36 -3.99 -5.65
N VAL A 113 14.56 -3.08 -6.17
CA VAL A 113 14.33 -2.93 -7.62
C VAL A 113 15.62 -2.58 -8.36
N CYS A 114 16.46 -1.71 -7.81
CA CYS A 114 17.76 -1.37 -8.38
C CYS A 114 18.73 -2.57 -8.40
N LEU A 115 18.66 -3.47 -7.41
CA LEU A 115 19.41 -4.72 -7.39
C LEU A 115 18.94 -5.67 -8.50
N VAL A 116 17.62 -5.78 -8.72
CA VAL A 116 17.05 -6.57 -9.82
C VAL A 116 17.48 -6.00 -11.18
N ILE A 117 17.34 -4.69 -11.39
CA ILE A 117 17.81 -4.02 -12.61
C ILE A 117 19.30 -4.28 -12.86
N GLN A 118 20.12 -4.28 -11.80
CA GLN A 118 21.57 -4.50 -11.93
C GLN A 118 21.89 -5.89 -12.51
N LYS A 119 21.06 -6.90 -12.22
CA LYS A 119 21.18 -8.29 -12.69
C LYS A 119 20.62 -8.51 -14.10
N ALA A 120 19.78 -7.62 -14.62
CA ALA A 120 19.19 -7.75 -15.96
C ALA A 120 20.25 -7.64 -17.08
N ASP A 121 20.20 -8.50 -18.10
CA ASP A 121 21.16 -8.47 -19.21
C ASP A 121 21.00 -7.21 -20.08
N LYS A 122 19.76 -6.87 -20.43
CA LYS A 122 19.43 -5.65 -21.17
C LYS A 122 18.95 -4.58 -20.19
N LYS A 123 19.63 -3.42 -20.20
CA LYS A 123 19.35 -2.28 -19.33
C LYS A 123 18.89 -1.06 -20.12
N THR A 124 18.02 -1.26 -21.12
CA THR A 124 17.44 -0.15 -21.89
C THR A 124 16.41 0.61 -21.05
N PHE A 125 16.10 1.84 -21.43
CA PHE A 125 15.08 2.65 -20.74
C PHE A 125 13.76 1.89 -20.58
N LEU A 126 13.23 1.33 -21.67
CA LEU A 126 11.95 0.65 -21.67
C LEU A 126 11.96 -0.63 -20.83
N SER A 127 13.07 -1.40 -20.85
CA SER A 127 13.19 -2.60 -20.00
C SER A 127 13.19 -2.26 -18.51
N ILE A 128 13.84 -1.15 -18.13
CA ILE A 128 13.88 -0.69 -16.73
C ILE A 128 12.54 -0.13 -16.31
N PHE A 129 11.95 0.76 -17.12
CA PHE A 129 10.62 1.31 -16.86
C PHE A 129 9.58 0.19 -16.70
N GLY A 130 9.55 -0.76 -17.64
CA GLY A 130 8.66 -1.92 -17.57
C GLY A 130 8.89 -2.75 -16.31
N THR A 131 10.16 -3.03 -15.95
CA THR A 131 10.48 -3.75 -14.71
C THR A 131 9.92 -3.02 -13.48
N VAL A 132 10.17 -1.71 -13.35
CA VAL A 132 9.75 -0.92 -12.19
C VAL A 132 8.22 -0.84 -12.10
N LEU A 133 7.54 -0.65 -13.23
CA LEU A 133 6.07 -0.65 -13.28
C LEU A 133 5.49 -2.02 -12.91
N THR A 134 6.11 -3.12 -13.35
CA THR A 134 5.69 -4.47 -12.97
C THR A 134 5.75 -4.66 -11.45
N PHE A 135 6.76 -4.13 -10.76
CA PHE A 135 6.79 -4.17 -9.29
C PHE A 135 5.58 -3.45 -8.68
N GLY A 136 5.24 -2.25 -9.15
CA GLY A 136 4.05 -1.53 -8.70
C GLY A 136 2.75 -2.31 -8.92
N LEU A 137 2.58 -2.90 -10.10
CA LEU A 137 1.40 -3.71 -10.44
C LEU A 137 1.32 -5.00 -9.62
N VAL A 138 2.45 -5.67 -9.37
CA VAL A 138 2.49 -6.86 -8.50
C VAL A 138 2.08 -6.49 -7.09
N CYS A 139 2.59 -5.37 -6.54
CA CYS A 139 2.16 -4.88 -5.23
C CYS A 139 0.66 -4.59 -5.19
N PHE A 140 0.12 -3.91 -6.20
CA PHE A 140 -1.32 -3.66 -6.31
C PHE A 140 -2.15 -4.95 -6.33
N LEU A 141 -1.82 -5.87 -7.24
CA LEU A 141 -2.59 -7.09 -7.43
C LEU A 141 -2.49 -8.00 -6.19
N PHE A 142 -1.29 -8.15 -5.65
CA PHE A 142 -1.05 -9.09 -4.57
C PHE A 142 -1.56 -8.59 -3.22
N VAL A 143 -1.51 -7.28 -2.97
CA VAL A 143 -1.98 -6.69 -1.70
C VAL A 143 -3.42 -6.20 -1.85
N TRP A 144 -3.64 -5.18 -2.66
CA TRP A 144 -4.90 -4.44 -2.67
C TRP A 144 -6.01 -5.17 -3.42
N TYR A 145 -5.72 -5.74 -4.58
CA TYR A 145 -6.73 -6.47 -5.34
C TYR A 145 -7.12 -7.78 -4.64
N ASN A 146 -6.15 -8.49 -4.05
CA ASN A 146 -6.46 -9.63 -3.18
C ASN A 146 -7.33 -9.19 -1.98
N GLN A 147 -7.03 -8.07 -1.33
CA GLN A 147 -7.86 -7.59 -0.23
C GLN A 147 -9.29 -7.29 -0.68
N HIS A 148 -9.47 -6.71 -1.86
CA HIS A 148 -10.78 -6.53 -2.47
C HIS A 148 -11.48 -7.86 -2.78
N ASN A 149 -10.75 -8.84 -3.32
CA ASN A 149 -11.29 -10.16 -3.66
C ASN A 149 -11.74 -10.95 -2.42
N TRP A 150 -10.91 -10.99 -1.37
CA TRP A 150 -11.15 -11.82 -0.19
C TRP A 150 -11.99 -11.12 0.88
N PHE A 151 -11.85 -9.81 1.00
CA PHE A 151 -12.42 -9.02 2.10
C PHE A 151 -13.29 -7.87 1.60
N HIS A 152 -13.68 -7.86 0.32
CA HIS A 152 -14.58 -6.88 -0.27
C HIS A 152 -14.20 -5.42 0.05
N THR A 153 -12.90 -5.13 0.17
CA THR A 153 -12.43 -3.76 0.38
C THR A 153 -13.02 -2.84 -0.70
N PRO A 154 -13.70 -1.74 -0.33
CA PRO A 154 -14.46 -0.94 -1.28
C PRO A 154 -13.65 -0.44 -2.48
N TRP A 155 -14.33 -0.29 -3.62
CA TRP A 155 -13.74 0.27 -4.83
C TRP A 155 -13.23 1.71 -4.64
N THR A 156 -13.79 2.45 -3.68
CA THR A 156 -13.32 3.80 -3.30
C THR A 156 -11.90 3.79 -2.73
N ILE A 157 -11.52 2.74 -2.00
CA ILE A 157 -10.14 2.53 -1.53
C ILE A 157 -9.28 2.02 -2.69
N LEU A 158 -9.77 0.98 -3.39
CA LEU A 158 -8.96 0.27 -4.40
C LEU A 158 -8.51 1.19 -5.55
N LYS A 159 -9.32 2.16 -5.95
CA LYS A 159 -8.95 3.14 -6.98
C LYS A 159 -7.73 3.98 -6.61
N GLY A 160 -7.69 4.52 -5.40
CA GLY A 160 -6.58 5.37 -4.95
C GLY A 160 -5.27 4.58 -4.94
N GLU A 161 -5.31 3.36 -4.42
CA GLU A 161 -4.15 2.47 -4.37
C GLU A 161 -3.68 2.01 -5.76
N LEU A 162 -4.59 1.83 -6.72
CA LEU A 162 -4.24 1.58 -8.12
C LEU A 162 -3.53 2.78 -8.73
N ILE A 163 -4.04 3.98 -8.50
CA ILE A 163 -3.44 5.22 -9.01
C ILE A 163 -2.04 5.39 -8.44
N ASP A 164 -1.84 5.18 -7.14
CA ASP A 164 -0.52 5.25 -6.51
C ASP A 164 0.43 4.20 -7.05
N SER A 165 -0.07 2.98 -7.27
CA SER A 165 0.71 1.88 -7.84
C SER A 165 1.14 2.14 -9.29
N ILE A 166 0.31 2.81 -10.10
CA ILE A 166 0.65 3.16 -11.48
C ILE A 166 1.54 4.40 -11.52
N VAL A 167 1.12 5.50 -10.91
CA VAL A 167 1.77 6.81 -11.08
C VAL A 167 3.06 6.88 -10.29
N GLY A 168 3.06 6.51 -9.01
CA GLY A 168 4.25 6.56 -8.16
C GLY A 168 5.38 5.68 -8.71
N TRP A 169 5.05 4.46 -9.13
CA TRP A 169 6.04 3.56 -9.74
C TRP A 169 6.43 3.97 -11.16
N SER A 170 5.54 4.58 -11.94
CA SER A 170 5.91 5.14 -13.24
C SER A 170 6.90 6.29 -13.09
N LEU A 171 6.69 7.22 -12.15
CA LEU A 171 7.62 8.32 -11.87
C LEU A 171 9.00 7.79 -11.47
N CYS A 172 9.04 6.80 -10.57
CA CYS A 172 10.27 6.10 -10.20
C CYS A 172 10.92 5.40 -11.42
N GLY A 173 10.12 4.73 -12.24
CA GLY A 173 10.57 4.02 -13.45
C GLY A 173 11.15 4.94 -14.50
N LEU A 174 10.54 6.11 -14.73
CA LEU A 174 11.05 7.14 -15.64
C LEU A 174 12.43 7.63 -15.18
N TRP A 175 12.56 7.92 -13.89
CA TRP A 175 13.82 8.32 -13.28
C TRP A 175 14.89 7.24 -13.42
N LEU A 176 14.60 6.00 -13.01
CA LEU A 176 15.56 4.90 -13.06
C LEU A 176 15.94 4.54 -14.50
N GLY A 177 14.97 4.53 -15.41
CA GLY A 177 15.19 4.30 -16.83
C GLY A 177 16.18 5.31 -17.40
N TRP A 178 15.99 6.60 -17.12
CA TRP A 178 16.93 7.64 -17.51
C TRP A 178 18.28 7.51 -16.81
N TRP A 179 18.29 7.34 -15.49
CA TRP A 179 19.49 7.31 -14.66
C TRP A 179 20.46 6.19 -15.03
N TYR A 180 19.93 5.00 -15.36
CA TYR A 180 20.74 3.87 -15.79
C TYR A 180 21.22 3.99 -17.23
N ASN A 181 20.54 4.76 -18.09
CA ASN A 181 20.90 4.93 -19.50
C ASN A 181 21.67 6.20 -19.82
N ARG A 182 21.80 7.13 -18.86
CA ARG A 182 22.55 8.37 -19.07
C ARG A 182 24.03 8.07 -19.39
N LYS A 183 24.55 8.74 -20.42
CA LYS A 183 25.99 8.67 -20.76
C LYS A 183 26.81 9.28 -19.63
N LYS A 184 27.98 8.70 -19.32
CA LYS A 184 28.94 9.36 -18.41
C LYS A 184 29.38 10.66 -19.10
N ARG A 185 29.25 11.80 -18.43
CA ARG A 185 30.02 12.99 -18.82
C ARG A 185 31.49 12.61 -18.72
N ILE A 186 32.19 12.54 -19.84
CA ILE A 186 33.64 12.49 -19.86
C ILE A 186 34.06 13.89 -19.41
N VAL A 187 34.57 14.00 -18.19
CA VAL A 187 35.28 15.20 -17.78
C VAL A 187 36.67 15.05 -18.39
N VAL A 188 36.90 15.75 -19.49
CA VAL A 188 38.25 15.89 -20.05
C VAL A 188 38.94 16.87 -19.10
N ASN A 189 39.87 16.35 -18.29
CA ASN A 189 40.84 17.17 -17.58
C ASN A 189 41.99 17.51 -18.53
#